data_AF-A0A7S1TQ15-F1
#
_entry.id   AF-A0A7S1TQ15-F1
#
_cell.length_a   1.000
_cell.length_b   1.000
_cell.length_c   1.000
_cell.angle_alpha   90.00
_cell.angle_beta   90.00
_cell.angle_gamma   90.00
#
_symmetry.space_group_name_H-M   'P 1'
#
loop_
_entity.id
_entity.type
_entity.pdbx_description
1 polymer ?
#
loop_
_entity_poly.entity_id
_entity_poly.type
_entity_poly.pdbx_seq_one_letter_code
_entity_poly.pdbx_strand_id
1 'polypeptide(L)'
;MAMVTARRSSPASALLLRLVAGVVLLGLAGATTLAGVCLRDGSVVVGADTRATGAATVADKRCLKLHALAPGIVVAGAGTSAACDEVTRTTEMELSLEALRRRQRGGGGGG
;
A
#
# COMPACT_ATOMS: atom_id res chain seq x y z
N MET A 1 -1.53 -11.05 -11.87
CA MET A 1 -2.62 -10.31 -11.21
C MET A 1 -2.62 -10.69 -9.74
N ALA A 2 -2.16 -9.81 -8.87
CA ALA A 2 -2.22 -10.00 -7.42
C ALA A 2 -3.39 -9.17 -6.88
N MET A 3 -4.30 -9.80 -6.13
CA MET A 3 -5.46 -9.15 -5.50
C MET A 3 -5.26 -9.16 -3.98
N VAL A 4 -5.20 -7.99 -3.35
CA VAL A 4 -5.05 -7.88 -1.89
C VAL A 4 -6.30 -7.20 -1.31
N THR A 5 -6.86 -7.81 -0.28
CA THR A 5 -8.00 -7.28 0.50
C THR A 5 -7.50 -6.73 1.83
N ALA A 6 -7.61 -5.42 2.06
CA ALA A 6 -7.34 -4.81 3.36
C ALA A 6 -8.66 -4.46 4.07
N ARG A 7 -8.79 -4.79 5.37
CA ARG A 7 -9.92 -4.39 6.23
C ARG A 7 -9.51 -3.21 7.12
N ARG A 8 -10.35 -2.17 7.18
CA ARG A 8 -10.17 -1.01 8.09
C ARG A 8 -10.45 -1.40 9.56
N SER A 9 -9.75 -0.75 10.48
CA SER A 9 -9.91 -0.91 11.95
C SER A 9 -10.47 0.32 12.69
N SER A 10 -10.77 1.45 12.04
CA SER A 10 -11.36 2.61 12.76
C SER A 10 -12.40 3.44 11.97
N PRO A 11 -13.46 3.93 12.64
CA PRO A 11 -14.58 4.66 12.01
C PRO A 11 -14.30 6.15 11.73
N ALA A 12 -13.26 6.74 12.32
CA ALA A 12 -13.04 8.21 12.27
C ALA A 12 -12.57 8.75 10.91
N SER A 13 -12.06 7.89 10.01
CA SER A 13 -11.62 8.27 8.66
C SER A 13 -12.68 8.06 7.58
N ALA A 14 -13.94 7.79 7.97
CA ALA A 14 -15.06 7.52 7.05
C ALA A 14 -15.57 8.78 6.33
N LEU A 15 -15.27 9.99 6.82
CA LEU A 15 -15.87 11.21 6.27
C LEU A 15 -15.17 11.73 5.01
N LEU A 16 -13.87 11.47 4.85
CA LEU A 16 -13.08 12.05 3.74
C LEU A 16 -13.08 11.19 2.47
N LEU A 17 -13.65 9.97 2.52
CA LEU A 17 -13.72 9.05 1.37
C LEU A 17 -15.15 8.65 1.00
N ARG A 18 -16.15 9.44 1.39
CA ARG A 18 -17.56 9.24 0.99
C ARG A 18 -17.87 9.67 -0.45
N LEU A 19 -16.91 10.24 -1.17
CA LEU A 19 -17.15 10.79 -2.52
C LEU A 19 -16.61 9.98 -3.69
N VAL A 20 -15.90 8.86 -3.46
CA VAL A 20 -15.29 8.09 -4.57
C VAL A 20 -15.62 6.60 -4.42
N ALA A 21 -16.88 6.25 -4.67
CA ALA A 21 -17.22 4.91 -5.18
C ALA A 21 -16.85 4.80 -6.68
N GLY A 22 -15.67 5.31 -7.03
CA GLY A 22 -15.10 5.27 -8.36
C GLY A 22 -13.93 4.32 -8.34
N VAL A 23 -13.83 3.44 -9.34
CA VAL A 23 -12.60 2.72 -9.63
C VAL A 23 -11.47 3.74 -9.66
N VAL A 24 -10.56 3.69 -8.68
CA VAL A 24 -9.41 4.57 -8.66
C VAL A 24 -8.35 3.88 -9.51
N LEU A 25 -8.23 4.34 -10.76
CA LEU A 25 -7.12 3.96 -11.63
C LEU A 25 -5.88 4.67 -11.10
N LEU A 26 -5.05 3.94 -10.34
CA LEU A 26 -4.02 4.55 -9.49
C LEU A 26 -2.69 4.81 -10.24
N GLY A 27 -2.57 4.41 -11.51
CA GLY A 27 -1.43 4.81 -12.35
C GLY A 27 -1.20 3.93 -13.57
N LEU A 28 -0.81 4.59 -14.68
CA LEU A 28 -0.27 3.98 -15.90
C LEU A 28 1.11 4.59 -16.13
N ALA A 29 2.17 3.89 -15.72
CA ALA A 29 3.55 4.30 -16.00
C ALA A 29 4.31 3.13 -16.62
N GLY A 30 4.72 3.30 -17.89
CA GLY A 30 5.64 2.44 -18.64
C GLY A 30 5.10 1.06 -19.05
N ALA A 31 4.85 0.20 -18.07
CA ALA A 31 4.41 -1.19 -18.28
C ALA A 31 3.57 -1.76 -17.13
N THR A 32 3.26 -0.92 -16.13
CA THR A 32 2.59 -1.30 -14.88
C THR A 32 1.14 -0.82 -14.89
N THR A 33 0.22 -1.67 -14.45
CA THR A 33 -1.20 -1.34 -14.29
C THR A 33 -1.64 -1.65 -12.87
N LEU A 34 -2.11 -0.61 -12.17
CA LEU A 34 -2.62 -0.67 -10.81
C LEU A 34 -4.08 -0.19 -10.80
N ALA A 35 -4.96 -0.95 -10.14
CA ALA A 35 -6.36 -0.58 -9.97
C ALA A 35 -6.82 -0.89 -8.54
N GLY A 36 -7.65 -0.02 -7.97
CA GLY A 36 -8.22 -0.23 -6.64
C GLY A 36 -9.69 0.17 -6.57
N VAL A 37 -10.44 -0.50 -5.69
CA VAL A 37 -11.82 -0.15 -5.35
C VAL A 37 -12.03 -0.19 -3.84
N CYS A 38 -12.73 0.82 -3.33
CA CYS A 38 -13.21 0.86 -1.95
C CYS A 38 -14.66 0.36 -1.91
N LEU A 39 -14.92 -0.63 -1.08
CA LEU A 39 -16.25 -1.19 -0.88
C LEU A 39 -17.00 -0.44 0.23
N ARG A 40 -18.34 -0.56 0.22
CA ARG A 40 -19.22 0.13 1.18
C ARG A 40 -19.00 -0.30 2.63
N ASP A 41 -18.49 -1.51 2.84
CA ASP A 41 -18.13 -2.05 4.16
C ASP A 41 -16.77 -1.54 4.67
N GLY A 42 -16.12 -0.65 3.91
CA GLY A 42 -14.82 -0.08 4.26
C GLY A 42 -13.64 -0.99 3.93
N SER A 43 -13.86 -2.12 3.25
CA SER A 43 -12.79 -2.93 2.70
C SER A 43 -12.23 -2.31 1.42
N VAL A 44 -10.96 -2.59 1.14
CA VAL A 44 -10.29 -2.12 -0.07
C VAL A 44 -9.74 -3.32 -0.81
N VAL A 45 -10.01 -3.37 -2.12
CA VAL A 45 -9.44 -4.35 -3.04
C VAL A 45 -8.47 -3.62 -3.95
N VAL A 46 -7.22 -4.09 -4.00
CA VAL A 46 -6.20 -3.58 -4.92
C VAL A 46 -5.69 -4.70 -5.81
N GLY A 47 -5.61 -4.42 -7.09
CA GLY A 47 -5.10 -5.28 -8.14
C GLY A 47 -3.86 -4.68 -8.81
N ALA A 48 -2.83 -5.51 -9.00
CA ALA A 48 -1.63 -5.15 -9.76
C ALA A 48 -1.26 -6.23 -10.79
N ASP A 49 -0.74 -5.80 -11.94
CA ASP A 49 -0.04 -6.72 -12.85
C ASP A 49 1.30 -7.16 -12.24
N THR A 50 1.80 -8.34 -12.63
CA THR A 50 3.01 -8.94 -12.06
C THR A 50 4.22 -8.87 -12.99
N ARG A 51 4.10 -8.11 -14.08
CA ARG A 51 5.13 -8.02 -15.12
C ARG A 51 6.01 -6.80 -14.86
N ALA A 52 7.31 -6.99 -14.83
CA ALA A 52 8.31 -5.93 -14.87
C ALA A 52 9.06 -5.98 -16.19
N THR A 53 9.33 -4.80 -16.76
CA THR A 53 10.03 -4.66 -18.03
C THR A 53 11.34 -3.89 -17.84
N GLY A 54 12.43 -4.41 -18.39
CA GLY A 54 13.68 -3.68 -18.59
C GLY A 54 13.72 -3.17 -20.03
N ALA A 55 13.55 -1.87 -20.21
CA ALA A 55 13.30 -1.26 -21.52
C ALA A 55 12.15 -1.97 -22.26
N ALA A 56 12.41 -2.62 -23.40
CA ALA A 56 11.40 -3.33 -24.19
C ALA A 56 11.23 -4.82 -23.84
N THR A 57 12.05 -5.37 -22.94
CA THR A 57 12.06 -6.79 -22.60
C THR A 57 11.42 -7.07 -21.25
N VAL A 58 10.75 -8.22 -21.10
CA VAL A 58 10.20 -8.64 -19.80
C VAL A 58 11.34 -9.15 -18.93
N ALA A 59 11.69 -8.38 -17.91
CA ALA A 59 12.76 -8.70 -16.97
C ALA A 59 12.28 -9.69 -15.90
N ASP A 60 11.03 -9.53 -15.44
CA ASP A 60 10.41 -10.44 -14.48
C ASP A 60 8.92 -10.60 -14.77
N LYS A 61 8.43 -11.84 -14.73
CA LYS A 61 7.01 -12.19 -14.95
C LYS A 61 6.22 -12.24 -13.64
N ARG A 62 6.90 -12.28 -12.49
CA ARG A 62 6.34 -12.47 -11.15
C ARG A 62 6.80 -11.40 -10.16
N CYS A 63 7.02 -10.18 -10.65
CA CYS A 63 7.34 -9.04 -9.80
C CYS A 63 6.14 -8.72 -8.90
N LEU A 64 6.38 -8.61 -7.59
CA LEU A 64 5.42 -8.17 -6.60
C LEU A 64 5.43 -6.64 -6.55
N LYS A 65 4.30 -6.02 -6.86
CA LYS A 65 4.14 -4.55 -6.84
C LYS A 65 3.33 -4.05 -5.64
N LEU A 66 2.78 -4.97 -4.86
CA LEU A 66 1.99 -4.69 -3.67
C LEU A 66 2.79 -5.13 -2.44
N HIS A 67 3.03 -4.20 -1.53
CA HIS A 67 3.83 -4.41 -0.32
C HIS A 67 2.98 -4.10 0.91
N ALA A 68 3.06 -4.96 1.92
CA ALA A 68 2.35 -4.77 3.18
C ALA A 68 3.17 -3.88 4.10
N LEU A 69 2.74 -2.62 4.28
CA LEU A 69 3.51 -1.60 4.98
C LEU A 69 3.32 -1.66 6.51
N ALA A 70 2.08 -1.92 6.95
CA ALA A 70 1.71 -2.02 8.35
C ALA A 70 0.41 -2.83 8.50
N PRO A 71 -0.04 -3.20 9.72
CA PRO A 71 -1.31 -3.89 9.91
C PRO A 71 -2.48 -3.12 9.26
N GLY A 72 -3.07 -3.70 8.21
CA GLY A 72 -4.18 -3.11 7.45
C GLY A 72 -3.79 -2.03 6.43
N ILE A 73 -2.50 -1.80 6.19
CA ILE A 73 -1.98 -0.82 5.22
C ILE A 73 -1.16 -1.54 4.15
N VAL A 74 -1.54 -1.34 2.89
CA VAL A 74 -0.86 -1.89 1.71
C VAL A 74 -0.49 -0.73 0.81
N VAL A 75 0.72 -0.76 0.27
CA VAL A 75 1.24 0.22 -0.69
C VAL A 75 1.51 -0.46 -2.03
N ALA A 76 1.36 0.31 -3.11
CA ALA A 76 1.67 -0.14 -4.46
C ALA A 76 2.78 0.73 -5.06
N GLY A 77 3.78 0.10 -5.66
CA GLY A 77 4.86 0.79 -6.36
C GLY A 77 4.56 0.94 -7.86
N ALA A 78 4.78 2.13 -8.41
CA ALA A 78 4.76 2.39 -9.85
C ALA A 78 5.96 3.27 -10.25
N GLY A 79 6.66 2.87 -11.31
CA GLY A 79 7.90 3.52 -11.75
C GLY A 79 9.11 2.59 -11.61
N THR A 80 10.27 3.16 -11.29
CA THR A 80 11.52 2.39 -11.11
C THR A 80 11.42 1.48 -9.89
N SER A 81 11.39 0.17 -10.10
CA SER A 81 11.17 -0.83 -9.03
C SER A 81 12.08 -0.63 -7.82
N ALA A 82 13.39 -0.44 -8.03
CA ALA A 82 14.35 -0.25 -6.93
C ALA A 82 14.04 0.98 -6.06
N ALA A 83 13.58 2.09 -6.66
CA ALA A 83 13.22 3.28 -5.91
C ALA A 83 11.93 3.05 -5.09
N CYS A 84 10.96 2.31 -5.64
CA CYS A 84 9.75 1.93 -4.90
C CYS A 84 10.07 1.04 -3.69
N ASP A 85 10.98 0.07 -3.86
CA ASP A 85 11.38 -0.83 -2.79
C ASP A 85 12.11 -0.09 -1.66
N GLU A 86 13.02 0.82 -2.01
CA GLU A 86 13.78 1.62 -1.04
C GLU A 86 12.88 2.56 -0.23
N VAL A 87 11.96 3.27 -0.92
CA VAL A 87 10.99 4.15 -0.25
C VAL A 87 10.08 3.32 0.66
N THR A 88 9.55 2.20 0.18
CA THR A 88 8.69 1.31 0.98
C THR A 88 9.41 0.86 2.24
N ARG A 89 10.61 0.31 2.10
CA ARG A 89 11.42 -0.16 3.24
C ARG A 89 11.70 0.95 4.26
N THR A 90 12.00 2.15 3.79
CA THR A 90 12.27 3.29 4.67
C THR A 90 11.01 3.68 5.44
N THR A 91 9.86 3.76 4.76
CA THR A 91 8.58 4.07 5.41
C THR A 91 8.15 2.97 6.41
N GLU A 92 8.40 1.69 6.10
CA GLU A 92 8.16 0.58 7.04
C GLU A 92 8.98 0.74 8.33
N MET A 93 10.25 1.10 8.19
CA MET A 93 11.14 1.33 9.34
C MET A 93 10.67 2.51 10.19
N GLU A 94 10.28 3.62 9.57
CA GLU A 94 9.78 4.80 10.28
C GLU A 94 8.48 4.51 11.03
N LEU A 95 7.54 3.80 10.40
CA LEU A 95 6.29 3.38 11.05
C LEU A 95 6.54 2.42 12.22
N SER A 96 7.47 1.48 12.05
CA SER A 96 7.86 0.55 13.11
C SER A 96 8.50 1.28 14.30
N LEU A 97 9.39 2.24 14.02
CA LEU A 97 10.01 3.08 15.04
C LEU A 97 8.98 3.95 15.78
N GLU A 98 8.03 4.54 15.06
CA GLU A 98 6.96 5.33 15.68
C GLU A 98 6.06 4.46 16.57
N ALA A 99 5.74 3.23 16.15
CA ALA A 99 5.00 2.28 16.97
C ALA A 99 5.76 1.93 18.27
N LEU A 100 7.09 1.73 18.19
CA LEU A 100 7.94 1.51 19.36
C LEU A 100 7.97 2.73 20.29
N ARG A 101 8.15 3.93 19.73
CA ARG A 101 8.14 5.20 20.51
C ARG A 101 6.83 5.41 21.24
N ARG A 102 5.69 5.12 20.59
CA ARG A 102 4.36 5.19 21.22
C ARG A 102 4.23 4.21 22.39
N ARG A 103 4.76 2.99 22.25
CA ARG A 103 4.76 2.00 23.32
C ARG A 103 5.59 2.44 24.52
N GLN A 104 6.75 3.03 24.28
CA GLN A 104 7.64 3.51 25.35
C GLN A 104 7.07 4.76 26.05
N ARG A 105 6.36 5.64 25.34
CA ARG A 105 5.68 6.82 25.91
C ARG A 105 4.47 6.47 26.79
N GLY A 106 3.75 5.40 26.46
CA GLY A 106 2.60 4.94 27.24
C GLY A 106 2.94 4.26 28.57
N GLY A 107 4.22 3.97 28.85
CA GLY A 107 4.67 3.26 30.05
C GLY A 107 5.07 4.14 31.24
N GLY A 108 4.93 5.47 31.16
CA GLY A 108 5.42 6.41 32.17
C GLY A 108 4.37 7.03 33.11
N GLY A 109 3.12 6.55 33.10
CA GLY A 109 2.04 7.08 33.95
C GLY A 109 1.51 6.03 34.92
N GLY A 110 2.27 5.73 35.97
CA GLY A 110 1.88 4.78 37.00
C GLY A 110 2.95 4.64 38.07
N GLY A 111 3.01 5.62 38.97
CA GLY A 111 3.89 5.68 40.14
C GLY A 111 3.58 6.92 40.96
#